data_AF-A0A9D5ENL1-F1
#
_entry.id   AF-A0A9D5ENL1-F1
#
_cell.length_a   1.000
_cell.length_b   1.000
_cell.length_c   1.000
_cell.angle_alpha   90.00
_cell.angle_beta   90.00
_cell.angle_gamma   90.00
#
_symmetry.space_group_name_H-M   'P 1'
#
loop_
_entity.id
_entity.type
_entity.pdbx_description
1 polymer ?
#
loop_
_entity_poly.entity_id
_entity_poly.type
_entity_poly.pdbx_seq_one_letter_code
_entity_poly.pdbx_strand_id
1 'polypeptide(L)'
;MKRNLLAITLLFVLAPLAQAQDMPLSQILIPGEGWKKVENAPKPKGLGEVAPTPATLGEPSKTASVRSADGNTVYVGYSMGTYLHAHAVGKDGLMPGYPYAPLRSKPGTKGIAVTGLAADKDGRIYAATEIGVQVYDPTGRMCGVLTPASQGRPEALAFEGDQLTLWIGDSKYTRTLRTTGVK
;
A
#
# COMPACT_ATOMS: atom_id res chain seq x y z
N MET A 1 8.26 60.06 -15.94
CA MET A 1 7.50 58.83 -16.28
C MET A 1 8.37 57.61 -16.00
N LYS A 2 8.23 56.99 -14.83
CA LYS A 2 8.90 55.72 -14.50
C LYS A 2 7.91 54.86 -13.70
N ARG A 3 7.25 53.94 -14.37
CA ARG A 3 6.48 52.83 -13.81
C ARG A 3 6.70 51.66 -14.74
N ASN A 4 6.73 50.46 -14.16
CA ASN A 4 6.96 49.15 -14.77
C ASN A 4 8.39 48.65 -14.53
N LEU A 5 8.63 47.99 -13.39
CA LEU A 5 9.49 46.79 -13.33
C LEU A 5 9.45 46.07 -11.95
N LEU A 6 8.31 45.99 -11.26
CA LEU A 6 8.28 45.38 -9.92
C LEU A 6 7.21 44.29 -9.71
N ALA A 7 6.70 43.68 -10.79
CA ALA A 7 5.64 42.68 -10.69
C ALA A 7 6.04 41.26 -11.15
N ILE A 8 7.27 41.06 -11.66
CA ILE A 8 7.68 39.74 -12.20
C ILE A 8 8.56 38.97 -11.21
N THR A 9 9.24 39.64 -10.28
CA THR A 9 10.20 38.98 -9.38
C THR A 9 9.54 38.22 -8.23
N LEU A 10 8.27 38.48 -7.92
CA LEU A 10 7.59 37.85 -6.77
C LEU A 10 6.90 36.51 -7.12
N LEU A 11 6.73 36.18 -8.41
CA LEU A 11 6.06 34.92 -8.80
C LEU A 11 6.99 33.69 -8.76
N PHE A 12 8.31 33.88 -8.71
CA PHE A 12 9.29 32.79 -8.71
C PHE A 12 9.80 32.39 -7.32
N VAL A 13 9.45 33.13 -6.25
CA VAL A 13 10.01 32.90 -4.90
C VAL A 13 9.12 31.99 -4.02
N LEU A 14 7.92 31.60 -4.49
CA LEU A 14 6.98 30.77 -3.72
C LEU A 14 6.81 29.32 -4.21
N ALA A 15 7.62 28.86 -5.17
CA ALA A 15 7.56 27.49 -5.65
C ALA A 15 8.72 26.61 -5.13
N PRO A 16 8.72 26.22 -3.83
CA PRO A 16 9.39 24.97 -3.48
C PRO A 16 8.50 24.00 -2.68
N LEU A 17 7.17 23.97 -2.88
CA LEU A 17 6.28 23.05 -2.15
C LEU A 17 5.51 22.03 -3.01
N ALA A 18 5.79 21.96 -4.31
CA ALA A 18 5.19 20.94 -5.18
C ALA A 18 6.25 19.98 -5.74
N GLN A 19 7.01 19.32 -4.86
CA GLN A 19 7.64 18.03 -5.19
C GLN A 19 6.56 16.93 -5.18
N ALA A 20 5.51 17.09 -5.99
CA ALA A 20 4.36 16.19 -6.03
C ALA A 20 4.02 15.78 -7.46
N GLN A 21 5.02 15.76 -8.36
CA GLN A 21 4.77 15.32 -9.73
C GLN A 21 4.67 13.80 -9.82
N ASP A 22 5.53 13.04 -9.13
CA ASP A 22 5.36 11.60 -8.89
C ASP A 22 6.25 11.18 -7.72
N MET A 23 5.77 10.31 -6.82
CA MET A 23 6.60 9.68 -5.80
C MET A 23 7.11 8.33 -6.34
N PRO A 24 8.35 8.25 -6.87
CA PRO A 24 8.88 6.98 -7.35
C PRO A 24 9.25 6.07 -6.18
N LEU A 25 9.18 4.77 -6.45
CA LEU A 25 9.60 3.72 -5.50
C LEU A 25 11.02 3.96 -4.95
N SER A 26 11.93 4.55 -5.75
CA SER A 26 13.32 4.83 -5.36
C SER A 26 13.46 5.72 -4.12
N GLN A 27 12.47 6.57 -3.80
CA GLN A 27 12.49 7.37 -2.57
C GLN A 27 12.28 6.53 -1.31
N ILE A 28 11.65 5.36 -1.43
CA ILE A 28 11.29 4.47 -0.33
C ILE A 28 12.31 3.33 -0.21
N LEU A 29 12.98 2.99 -1.30
CA LEU A 29 13.96 1.91 -1.35
C LEU A 29 15.33 2.34 -0.80
N ILE A 30 16.00 1.38 -0.18
CA ILE A 30 17.42 1.47 0.12
C ILE A 30 18.18 0.77 -1.01
N PRO A 31 19.13 1.44 -1.70
CA PRO A 31 19.92 0.79 -2.75
C PRO A 31 20.62 -0.47 -2.23
N GLY A 32 20.53 -1.57 -2.98
CA GLY A 32 21.09 -2.87 -2.59
C GLY A 32 20.22 -3.69 -1.62
N GLU A 33 19.18 -3.10 -1.02
CA GLU A 33 18.26 -3.81 -0.12
C GLU A 33 17.12 -4.49 -0.89
N GLY A 34 17.11 -5.81 -0.82
CA GLY A 34 16.07 -6.70 -1.34
C GLY A 34 15.30 -7.42 -0.24
N TRP A 35 14.48 -8.39 -0.63
CA TRP A 35 13.85 -9.30 0.32
C TRP A 35 14.88 -10.25 0.92
N LYS A 36 14.83 -10.44 2.24
CA LYS A 36 15.63 -11.39 3.01
C LYS A 36 14.69 -12.40 3.66
N LYS A 37 14.91 -13.69 3.41
CA LYS A 37 14.19 -14.76 4.10
C LYS A 37 14.64 -14.79 5.56
N VAL A 38 13.69 -14.93 6.49
CA VAL A 38 13.95 -15.10 7.91
C VAL A 38 13.97 -16.60 8.22
N GLU A 39 15.09 -17.09 8.72
CA GLU A 39 15.23 -18.49 9.12
C GLU A 39 14.41 -18.78 10.38
N ASN A 40 13.71 -19.91 10.39
CA ASN A 40 12.94 -20.42 11.54
C ASN A 40 11.92 -19.41 12.12
N ALA A 41 11.33 -18.55 11.29
CA ALA A 41 10.29 -17.63 11.74
C ALA A 41 9.02 -18.40 12.17
N PRO A 42 8.49 -18.20 13.40
CA PRO A 42 7.26 -18.85 13.82
C PRO A 42 6.07 -18.25 13.06
N LYS A 43 5.35 -19.09 12.30
CA LYS A 43 4.15 -18.65 11.57
C LYS A 43 3.04 -18.26 12.56
N PRO A 44 2.43 -17.07 12.42
CA PRO A 44 1.27 -16.70 13.20
C PRO A 44 0.12 -17.69 13.02
N LYS A 45 -0.57 -18.04 14.11
CA LYS A 45 -1.76 -18.91 14.04
C LYS A 45 -2.87 -18.25 13.24
N GLY A 46 -3.58 -19.02 12.41
CA GLY A 46 -4.67 -18.53 11.55
C GLY A 46 -4.22 -17.81 10.28
N LEU A 47 -2.90 -17.70 10.03
CA LEU A 47 -2.40 -17.10 8.81
C LEU A 47 -2.52 -18.06 7.62
N GLY A 48 -3.14 -17.60 6.53
CA GLY A 48 -3.41 -18.44 5.35
C GLY A 48 -4.70 -19.25 5.45
N GLU A 49 -5.30 -19.34 6.63
CA GLU A 49 -6.62 -19.92 6.88
C GLU A 49 -7.72 -18.90 6.53
N VAL A 50 -7.75 -18.43 5.29
CA VAL A 50 -8.93 -17.71 4.81
C VAL A 50 -9.98 -18.77 4.52
N ALA A 51 -10.81 -19.08 5.52
CA ALA A 51 -12.04 -19.81 5.28
C ALA A 51 -12.73 -19.14 4.09
N PRO A 52 -13.21 -19.87 3.08
CA PRO A 52 -14.05 -19.29 2.07
C PRO A 52 -15.27 -18.73 2.80
N THR A 53 -15.28 -17.42 3.09
CA THR A 53 -16.53 -16.70 3.31
C THR A 53 -17.37 -17.09 2.11
N PRO A 54 -18.55 -17.70 2.30
CA PRO A 54 -19.44 -17.96 1.18
C PRO A 54 -19.57 -16.62 0.47
N ALA A 55 -19.05 -16.53 -0.75
CA ALA A 55 -19.30 -15.37 -1.57
C ALA A 55 -20.82 -15.34 -1.66
N THR A 56 -21.45 -14.38 -0.98
CA THR A 56 -22.87 -14.14 -1.16
C THR A 56 -23.01 -13.80 -2.65
N LEU A 57 -23.39 -14.80 -3.44
CA LEU A 57 -23.73 -14.71 -4.86
C LEU A 57 -22.79 -13.83 -5.72
N GLY A 58 -21.48 -14.14 -5.72
CA GLY A 58 -20.55 -13.61 -6.73
C GLY A 58 -19.90 -12.24 -6.44
N GLU A 59 -20.11 -11.65 -5.27
CA GLU A 59 -19.40 -10.43 -4.88
C GLU A 59 -18.02 -10.71 -4.26
N PRO A 60 -16.99 -9.88 -4.53
CA PRO A 60 -15.70 -10.00 -3.86
C PRO A 60 -15.79 -9.82 -2.34
N SER A 61 -15.25 -10.78 -1.59
CA SER A 61 -15.11 -10.69 -0.13
C SER A 61 -13.97 -9.75 0.27
N LYS A 62 -14.12 -9.06 1.41
CA LYS A 62 -13.03 -8.31 2.04
C LYS A 62 -11.96 -9.29 2.53
N THR A 63 -10.69 -8.98 2.28
CA THR A 63 -9.56 -9.89 2.58
C THR A 63 -8.49 -9.26 3.46
N ALA A 64 -8.29 -7.96 3.35
CA ALA A 64 -7.31 -7.24 4.13
C ALA A 64 -7.80 -5.82 4.43
N SER A 65 -7.35 -5.25 5.53
CA SER A 65 -7.59 -3.85 5.86
C SER A 65 -6.42 -3.26 6.64
N VAL A 66 -6.14 -1.97 6.43
CA VAL A 66 -5.16 -1.23 7.23
C VAL A 66 -5.65 0.19 7.49
N ARG A 67 -5.37 0.72 8.68
CA ARG A 67 -5.70 2.10 9.06
C ARG A 67 -4.59 3.06 8.59
N SER A 68 -4.98 4.24 8.12
CA SER A 68 -4.06 5.32 7.75
C SER A 68 -3.28 5.83 8.96
N ALA A 69 -2.14 6.48 8.71
CA ALA A 69 -1.28 7.02 9.77
C ALA A 69 -1.99 8.07 10.65
N ASP A 70 -2.90 8.85 10.08
CA ASP A 70 -3.70 9.84 10.79
C ASP A 70 -4.94 9.24 11.49
N GLY A 71 -5.19 7.94 11.30
CA GLY A 71 -6.32 7.21 11.90
C GLY A 71 -7.69 7.47 11.27
N ASN A 72 -7.78 8.38 10.29
CA ASN A 72 -9.07 8.84 9.75
C ASN A 72 -9.60 7.99 8.60
N THR A 73 -8.78 7.10 8.05
CA THR A 73 -9.15 6.24 6.91
C THR A 73 -8.80 4.79 7.21
N VAL A 74 -9.64 3.87 6.77
CA VAL A 74 -9.31 2.45 6.66
C VAL A 74 -9.32 2.08 5.18
N TYR A 75 -8.18 1.60 4.69
CA TYR A 75 -8.06 1.04 3.37
C TYR A 75 -8.44 -0.44 3.40
N VAL A 76 -9.22 -0.88 2.43
CA VAL A 76 -9.73 -2.25 2.34
C VAL A 76 -9.38 -2.85 0.99
N GLY A 77 -8.84 -4.07 1.04
CA GLY A 77 -8.58 -4.93 -0.11
C GLY A 77 -9.61 -6.07 -0.17
N TYR A 78 -9.80 -6.58 -1.38
CA TYR A 78 -10.79 -7.61 -1.67
C TYR A 78 -10.15 -8.83 -2.35
N SER A 79 -10.87 -9.95 -2.34
CA SER A 79 -10.47 -11.21 -2.98
C SER A 79 -10.41 -11.12 -4.51
N MET A 80 -11.06 -10.11 -5.09
CA MET A 80 -10.97 -9.74 -6.50
C MET A 80 -11.37 -8.28 -6.66
N GLY A 81 -10.55 -7.45 -7.29
CA GLY A 81 -10.93 -6.05 -7.55
C GLY A 81 -9.92 -5.30 -8.40
N THR A 82 -10.32 -4.10 -8.83
CA THR A 82 -9.47 -3.16 -9.59
C THR A 82 -9.00 -1.97 -8.76
N TYR A 83 -9.45 -1.84 -7.51
CA TYR A 83 -9.06 -0.78 -6.59
C TYR A 83 -8.92 -1.32 -5.16
N LEU A 84 -8.07 -0.66 -4.37
CA LEU A 84 -8.28 -0.55 -2.93
C LEU A 84 -9.39 0.45 -2.66
N HIS A 85 -10.20 0.19 -1.65
CA HIS A 85 -11.27 1.10 -1.22
C HIS A 85 -10.84 1.86 0.03
N ALA A 86 -11.12 3.16 0.08
CA ALA A 86 -10.93 4.00 1.25
C ALA A 86 -12.25 4.22 1.98
N HIS A 87 -12.28 3.93 3.27
CA HIS A 87 -13.42 4.15 4.17
C HIS A 87 -13.04 5.20 5.20
N ALA A 88 -13.79 6.31 5.28
CA ALA A 88 -13.60 7.27 6.36
C ALA A 88 -14.01 6.66 7.70
N VAL A 89 -13.25 6.96 8.75
CA VAL A 89 -13.59 6.62 10.14
C VAL A 89 -14.47 7.74 10.69
N GLY A 90 -15.77 7.49 10.77
CA GLY A 90 -16.74 8.39 11.39
C GLY A 90 -16.85 8.15 12.90
N LYS A 91 -17.64 9.00 13.57
CA LYS A 91 -17.94 8.86 15.00
C LYS A 91 -18.64 7.53 15.32
N ASP A 92 -19.52 7.08 14.42
CA ASP A 92 -20.34 5.89 14.58
C ASP A 92 -19.77 4.65 13.87
N GLY A 93 -18.52 4.72 13.40
CA GLY A 93 -17.82 3.62 12.72
C GLY A 93 -17.42 3.94 11.28
N LEU A 94 -17.19 2.88 10.50
CA LEU A 94 -16.69 2.99 9.14
C LEU A 94 -17.80 3.45 8.18
N MET A 95 -17.52 4.53 7.44
CA MET A 95 -18.37 5.02 6.37
C MET A 95 -18.31 4.08 5.15
N PRO A 96 -19.27 4.17 4.21
CA PRO A 96 -19.18 3.51 2.91
C PRO A 96 -17.85 3.83 2.21
N GLY A 97 -17.27 2.81 1.58
CA GLY A 97 -15.95 2.94 0.95
C GLY A 97 -16.05 3.32 -0.51
N TYR A 98 -15.07 4.06 -1.00
CA TYR A 98 -14.96 4.48 -2.39
C TYR A 98 -13.65 3.99 -3.02
N PRO A 99 -13.63 3.72 -4.34
CA PRO A 99 -12.39 3.40 -5.06
C PRO A 99 -11.33 4.48 -4.83
N TYR A 100 -10.10 4.08 -4.47
CA TYR A 100 -9.04 5.01 -4.10
C TYR A 100 -7.71 4.71 -4.80
N ALA A 101 -7.13 3.53 -4.57
CA ALA A 101 -5.82 3.16 -5.13
C ALA A 101 -5.99 2.10 -6.25
N PRO A 102 -5.81 2.44 -7.53
CA PRO A 102 -6.02 1.51 -8.64
C PRO A 102 -4.99 0.38 -8.60
N LEU A 103 -5.48 -0.86 -8.63
CA LEU A 103 -4.66 -2.06 -8.65
C LEU A 103 -4.21 -2.38 -10.07
N ARG A 104 -2.94 -2.74 -10.21
CA ARG A 104 -2.43 -3.37 -11.43
C ARG A 104 -2.77 -4.85 -11.38
N SER A 105 -3.48 -5.31 -12.40
CA SER A 105 -3.82 -6.73 -12.58
C SER A 105 -2.96 -7.33 -13.71
N LYS A 106 -2.95 -8.66 -13.81
CA LYS A 106 -2.31 -9.35 -14.94
C LYS A 106 -3.10 -9.09 -16.24
N PRO A 107 -2.45 -9.02 -17.40
CA PRO A 107 -3.16 -8.94 -18.68
C PRO A 107 -4.21 -10.05 -18.82
N GLY A 108 -5.42 -9.69 -19.27
CA GLY A 108 -6.53 -10.63 -19.46
C GLY A 108 -7.32 -10.98 -18.20
N THR A 109 -6.98 -10.44 -17.03
CA THR A 109 -7.74 -10.64 -15.78
C THR A 109 -8.70 -9.47 -15.51
N LYS A 110 -9.80 -9.74 -14.80
CA LYS A 110 -10.81 -8.71 -14.44
C LYS A 110 -10.47 -7.94 -13.15
N GLY A 111 -9.39 -8.31 -12.48
CA GLY A 111 -8.99 -7.77 -11.20
C GLY A 111 -7.86 -8.60 -10.61
N ILE A 112 -7.46 -8.24 -9.39
CA ILE A 112 -6.41 -8.95 -8.66
C ILE A 112 -6.81 -9.08 -7.19
N ALA A 113 -6.40 -10.18 -6.56
CA ALA A 113 -6.62 -10.40 -5.14
C ALA A 113 -5.61 -9.59 -4.33
N VAL A 114 -6.09 -8.91 -3.29
CA VAL A 114 -5.27 -8.33 -2.23
C VAL A 114 -5.31 -9.26 -1.05
N THR A 115 -4.15 -9.69 -0.54
CA THR A 115 -4.08 -10.67 0.56
C THR A 115 -3.51 -10.10 1.84
N GLY A 116 -2.87 -8.94 1.77
CA GLY A 116 -2.36 -8.21 2.91
C GLY A 116 -2.27 -6.72 2.60
N LEU A 117 -2.49 -5.90 3.62
CA LEU A 117 -2.34 -4.46 3.55
C LEU A 117 -1.46 -3.97 4.69
N ALA A 118 -0.57 -3.04 4.37
CA ALA A 118 0.21 -2.31 5.35
C ALA A 118 0.22 -0.81 5.00
N ALA A 119 0.46 0.03 5.99
CA ALA A 119 0.61 1.47 5.82
C ALA A 119 1.85 1.94 6.58
N ASP A 120 2.48 2.99 6.08
CA ASP A 120 3.63 3.61 6.74
C ASP A 120 3.28 4.96 7.39
N LYS A 121 4.21 5.48 8.18
CA LYS A 121 4.08 6.76 8.88
C LYS A 121 3.87 7.97 7.95
N ASP A 122 4.22 7.85 6.68
CA ASP A 122 4.10 8.92 5.68
C ASP A 122 2.76 8.85 4.93
N GLY A 123 1.90 7.89 5.27
CA GLY A 123 0.58 7.69 4.66
C GLY A 123 0.60 6.83 3.39
N ARG A 124 1.72 6.18 3.07
CA ARG A 124 1.81 5.28 1.91
C ARG A 124 1.10 3.96 2.21
N ILE A 125 0.58 3.32 1.16
CA ILE A 125 -0.17 2.08 1.25
C ILE A 125 0.59 0.98 0.50
N TYR A 126 0.66 -0.19 1.10
CA TYR A 126 1.33 -1.36 0.55
C TYR A 126 0.31 -2.49 0.44
N ALA A 127 0.11 -3.01 -0.78
CA ALA A 127 -0.84 -4.08 -1.05
C ALA A 127 -0.13 -5.33 -1.57
N ALA A 128 -0.17 -6.41 -0.79
CA ALA A 128 0.33 -7.70 -1.22
C ALA A 128 -0.65 -8.33 -2.22
N THR A 129 -0.13 -8.63 -3.40
CA THR A 129 -0.88 -9.20 -4.52
C THR A 129 -0.04 -10.29 -5.20
N GLU A 130 -0.64 -11.06 -6.10
CA GLU A 130 0.07 -12.11 -6.86
C GLU A 130 1.18 -11.60 -7.79
N ILE A 131 1.25 -10.29 -8.09
CA ILE A 131 2.33 -9.70 -8.89
C ILE A 131 3.43 -9.03 -8.03
N GLY A 132 3.31 -9.10 -6.70
CA GLY A 132 4.20 -8.44 -5.76
C GLY A 132 3.46 -7.49 -4.81
N VAL A 133 4.22 -6.64 -4.11
CA VAL A 133 3.65 -5.62 -3.24
C VAL A 133 3.52 -4.31 -4.01
N GLN A 134 2.28 -3.92 -4.32
CA GLN A 134 2.00 -2.66 -5.00
C GLN A 134 2.02 -1.53 -3.98
N VAL A 135 2.79 -0.48 -4.25
CA VAL A 135 3.01 0.63 -3.33
C VAL A 135 2.34 1.88 -3.88
N TYR A 136 1.62 2.58 -3.01
CA TYR A 136 0.87 3.79 -3.33
C TYR A 136 1.32 4.95 -2.48
N ASP A 137 1.33 6.14 -3.07
CA ASP A 137 1.55 7.38 -2.35
C ASP A 137 0.31 7.73 -1.48
N PRO A 138 0.41 8.74 -0.60
CA PRO A 138 -0.70 9.15 0.27
C PRO A 138 -1.92 9.73 -0.47
N THR A 139 -1.86 9.86 -1.79
CA THR A 139 -2.98 10.29 -2.65
C THR A 139 -3.61 9.12 -3.41
N GLY A 140 -3.11 7.89 -3.21
CA GLY A 140 -3.59 6.68 -3.86
C GLY A 140 -2.94 6.41 -5.23
N ARG A 141 -1.91 7.16 -5.65
CA ARG A 141 -1.22 6.92 -6.92
C ARG A 141 -0.14 5.86 -6.77
N MET A 142 0.01 5.00 -7.77
CA MET A 142 0.98 3.91 -7.74
C MET A 142 2.42 4.44 -7.86
N CYS A 143 3.22 4.22 -6.81
CA CYS A 143 4.66 4.47 -6.81
C CYS A 143 5.44 3.41 -7.59
N GLY A 144 4.95 2.16 -7.56
CA GLY A 144 5.58 1.01 -8.19
C GLY A 144 5.18 -0.33 -7.55
N VAL A 145 5.88 -1.39 -7.94
CA VAL A 145 5.66 -2.75 -7.40
C VAL A 145 6.99 -3.29 -6.87
N LEU A 146 7.03 -3.67 -5.59
CA LEU A 146 8.11 -4.50 -5.06
C LEU A 146 7.90 -5.90 -5.62
N THR A 147 8.87 -6.39 -6.39
CA THR A 147 8.83 -7.74 -6.97
C THR A 147 8.58 -8.79 -5.88
N PRO A 148 7.87 -9.89 -6.20
CA PRO A 148 7.62 -10.96 -5.24
C PRO A 148 8.91 -11.44 -4.55
N ALA A 149 8.83 -11.68 -3.24
CA ALA A 149 9.96 -12.19 -2.47
C ALA A 149 10.33 -13.63 -2.84
N SER A 150 9.32 -14.43 -3.19
CA SER A 150 9.44 -15.79 -3.70
C SER A 150 8.24 -16.14 -4.58
N GLN A 151 8.27 -17.30 -5.22
CA GLN A 151 7.06 -17.90 -5.80
C GLN A 151 6.06 -18.23 -4.68
N GLY A 152 4.76 -18.19 -5.01
CA GLY A 152 3.67 -18.48 -4.09
C GLY A 152 2.73 -17.30 -3.87
N ARG A 153 1.63 -17.55 -3.15
CA ARG A 153 0.64 -16.54 -2.80
C ARG A 153 1.08 -15.83 -1.51
N PRO A 154 1.12 -14.49 -1.48
CA PRO A 154 1.30 -13.77 -0.22
C PRO A 154 0.12 -14.01 0.73
N GLU A 155 0.41 -14.22 2.00
CA GLU A 155 -0.60 -14.54 3.04
C GLU A 155 -0.76 -13.44 4.07
N ALA A 156 0.30 -12.69 4.39
CA ALA A 156 0.26 -11.50 5.24
C ALA A 156 1.32 -10.50 4.83
N LEU A 157 1.00 -9.22 5.08
CA LEU A 157 1.89 -8.08 4.92
C LEU A 157 1.75 -7.20 6.15
N ALA A 158 2.86 -6.82 6.77
CA ALA A 158 2.87 -5.95 7.94
C ALA A 158 4.22 -5.20 8.04
N PHE A 159 4.26 -4.14 8.83
CA PHE A 159 5.52 -3.51 9.24
C PHE A 159 5.94 -3.95 10.63
N GLU A 160 7.24 -4.19 10.80
CA GLU A 160 7.93 -4.36 12.08
C GLU A 160 9.02 -3.28 12.16
N GLY A 161 8.66 -2.09 12.65
CA GLY A 161 9.52 -0.91 12.56
C GLY A 161 9.70 -0.47 11.11
N ASP A 162 10.94 -0.47 10.63
CA ASP A 162 11.32 -0.14 9.24
C ASP A 162 11.37 -1.37 8.31
N GLN A 163 11.08 -2.56 8.84
CA GLN A 163 11.02 -3.79 8.07
C GLN A 163 9.61 -4.05 7.58
N LEU A 164 9.42 -4.01 6.27
CA LEU A 164 8.22 -4.58 5.65
C LEU A 164 8.36 -6.11 5.67
N THR A 165 7.39 -6.78 6.26
CA THR A 165 7.35 -8.24 6.40
C THR A 165 6.29 -8.82 5.47
N LEU A 166 6.60 -9.95 4.85
CA LEU A 166 5.74 -10.65 3.91
C LEU A 166 5.79 -12.15 4.19
N TRP A 167 4.64 -12.76 4.43
CA TRP A 167 4.53 -14.21 4.55
C TRP A 167 4.10 -14.83 3.23
N ILE A 168 4.80 -15.88 2.81
CA ILE A 168 4.44 -16.72 1.66
C ILE A 168 4.62 -18.18 2.10
N GLY A 169 3.51 -18.93 2.19
CA GLY A 169 3.52 -20.26 2.79
C GLY A 169 4.04 -20.22 4.23
N ASP A 170 5.05 -21.03 4.52
CA ASP A 170 5.69 -21.11 5.85
C ASP A 170 6.92 -20.22 5.99
N SER A 171 7.20 -19.38 4.98
CA SER A 171 8.38 -18.51 4.97
C SER A 171 8.01 -17.05 5.21
N LYS A 172 8.69 -16.43 6.17
CA LYS A 172 8.70 -14.97 6.36
C LYS A 172 9.83 -14.35 5.55
N TYR A 173 9.51 -13.28 4.84
CA TYR A 173 10.47 -12.42 4.16
C TYR A 173 10.40 -11.02 4.77
N THR A 174 11.54 -10.35 4.82
CA THR A 174 11.66 -8.98 5.32
C THR A 174 12.37 -8.11 4.31
N ARG A 175 12.00 -6.83 4.24
CA ARG A 175 12.70 -5.83 3.44
C ARG A 175 12.74 -4.53 4.21
N THR A 176 13.94 -4.03 4.49
CA THR A 176 14.13 -2.72 5.11
C THR A 176 13.83 -1.61 4.11
N LEU A 177 13.05 -0.62 4.54
CA LEU A 177 12.65 0.53 3.74
C LEU A 177 13.05 1.85 4.43
N ARG A 178 13.09 2.96 3.68
CA ARG A 178 13.33 4.31 4.21
C ARG A 178 12.08 4.91 4.89
N THR A 179 11.35 4.09 5.63
CA THR A 179 10.11 4.47 6.31
C THR A 179 9.86 3.48 7.44
N THR A 180 8.88 3.77 8.29
CA THR A 180 8.42 2.86 9.34
C THR A 180 6.92 2.65 9.23
N GLY A 181 6.43 1.51 9.71
CA GLY A 181 4.99 1.28 9.84
C GLY A 181 4.26 2.35 10.64
N VAL A 182 2.94 2.42 10.43
CA VAL A 182 2.04 3.14 11.34
C VAL A 182 2.15 2.58 12.78
N LYS A 183 2.07 3.46 13.78
CA LYS A 183 2.07 3.06 15.21
C LYS A 183 0.69 2.65 15.67
#